data_AF-A0A7W7N1L3-F1
#
_entry.id   AF-A0A7W7N1L3-F1
#
_cell.length_a   1.000
_cell.length_b   1.000
_cell.length_c   1.000
_cell.angle_alpha   90.00
_cell.angle_beta   90.00
_cell.angle_gamma   90.00
#
_symmetry.space_group_name_H-M   'P 1'
#
loop_
_entity.id
_entity.type
_entity.pdbx_description
1 polymer ?
#
loop_
_entity_poly.entity_id
_entity_poly.type
_entity_poly.pdbx_seq_one_letter_code
_entity_poly.pdbx_strand_id
1 'polypeptide(L)'
;MTTAQNAAQNAGQNAVPDTGPYEETYRTLFGAVPGSVRERWEFSAQHGRFTAPGLLEELREEVIVRSPLGLKVQQLVQFAQLAALGRADAARHHALAAVRAGAGGRDLLAVAETTLITSGVPGYSLALTLAREALAATDTPESSP
;
A
#
# COMPACT_ATOMS: atom_id res chain seq x y z
N MET A 1 -20.04 -0.28 41.05
CA MET A 1 -19.72 -0.70 39.67
C MET A 1 -18.37 -0.10 39.36
N THR A 2 -17.37 -0.94 39.53
CA THR A 2 -16.15 -0.62 40.26
C THR A 2 -14.95 -0.95 39.39
N THR A 3 -13.80 -0.35 39.68
CA THR A 3 -12.48 -0.39 39.01
C THR A 3 -12.08 -1.70 38.32
N ALA A 4 -12.59 -2.85 38.77
CA ALA A 4 -12.43 -4.16 38.14
C ALA A 4 -13.10 -4.29 36.75
N GLN A 5 -14.24 -3.64 36.49
CA GLN A 5 -14.89 -3.62 35.16
C GLN A 5 -14.07 -2.82 34.13
N ASN A 6 -13.46 -1.70 34.56
CA ASN A 6 -12.55 -0.92 33.72
C ASN A 6 -11.23 -1.66 33.45
N ALA A 7 -10.70 -2.40 34.43
CA ALA A 7 -9.51 -3.21 34.24
C ALA A 7 -9.74 -4.39 33.28
N ALA A 8 -10.92 -5.03 33.33
CA ALA A 8 -11.30 -6.08 32.39
C ALA A 8 -11.58 -5.55 30.97
N GLN A 9 -12.18 -4.36 30.83
CA GLN A 9 -12.34 -3.68 29.54
C GLN A 9 -10.99 -3.25 28.94
N ASN A 10 -10.06 -2.76 29.76
CA ASN A 10 -8.69 -2.43 29.33
C ASN A 10 -7.87 -3.69 28.98
N ALA A 11 -8.06 -4.80 29.69
CA ALA A 11 -7.37 -6.07 29.38
C ALA A 11 -7.85 -6.68 28.04
N GLY A 12 -9.14 -6.51 27.70
CA GLY A 12 -9.67 -6.90 26.38
C GLY A 12 -9.21 -6.00 25.22
N GLN A 13 -8.78 -4.77 25.51
CA GLN A 13 -8.20 -3.82 24.53
C GLN A 13 -6.69 -4.00 24.35
N ASN A 14 -6.04 -4.79 25.21
CA ASN A 14 -4.59 -5.05 25.21
C ASN A 14 -4.20 -6.38 24.55
N ALA A 15 -5.17 -7.14 24.01
CA ALA A 15 -4.83 -8.26 23.15
C ALA A 15 -4.25 -7.71 21.84
N VAL A 16 -3.10 -8.25 21.41
CA VAL A 16 -2.60 -8.03 20.04
C VAL A 16 -3.75 -8.47 19.11
N PRO A 17 -4.34 -7.55 18.34
CA PRO A 17 -5.47 -7.91 17.50
C PRO A 17 -5.01 -8.86 16.40
N ASP A 18 -5.93 -9.72 15.95
CA ASP A 18 -5.67 -10.63 14.84
C ASP A 18 -5.42 -9.81 13.57
N THR A 19 -4.16 -9.75 13.15
CA THR A 19 -3.75 -9.07 11.91
C THR A 19 -3.95 -9.92 10.67
N GLY A 20 -4.35 -11.19 10.81
CA GLY A 20 -4.52 -12.14 9.70
C GLY A 20 -5.32 -11.59 8.52
N PRO A 21 -6.51 -10.98 8.73
CA PRO A 21 -7.28 -10.37 7.66
C PRO A 21 -6.54 -9.23 6.94
N TYR A 22 -5.84 -8.37 7.68
CA TYR A 22 -5.07 -7.28 7.10
C TYR A 22 -3.89 -7.79 6.30
N GLU A 23 -3.18 -8.81 6.80
CA GLU A 23 -2.07 -9.43 6.09
C GLU A 23 -2.48 -9.98 4.73
N GLU A 24 -3.66 -10.59 4.65
CA GLU A 24 -4.17 -11.14 3.39
C GLU A 24 -4.44 -10.06 2.35
N THR A 25 -4.94 -8.90 2.78
CA THR A 25 -5.07 -7.73 1.91
C THR A 25 -3.72 -7.32 1.34
N TYR A 26 -2.66 -7.21 2.15
CA TYR A 26 -1.33 -6.85 1.63
C TYR A 26 -0.74 -7.93 0.72
N ARG A 27 -0.93 -9.22 1.02
CA ARG A 27 -0.50 -10.31 0.12
C ARG A 27 -1.22 -10.23 -1.23
N THR A 28 -2.53 -9.97 -1.22
CA THR A 28 -3.31 -9.79 -2.44
C THR A 28 -2.83 -8.59 -3.26
N LEU A 29 -2.54 -7.46 -2.60
CA LEU A 29 -2.16 -6.22 -3.27
C LEU A 29 -0.69 -6.20 -3.73
N PHE A 30 0.22 -6.73 -2.91
CA PHE A 30 1.67 -6.55 -3.07
C PHE A 30 2.46 -7.86 -3.10
N GLY A 31 1.79 -9.01 -3.00
CA GLY A 31 2.43 -10.34 -2.90
C GLY A 31 3.07 -10.65 -1.55
N ALA A 32 3.21 -9.64 -0.67
CA ALA A 32 3.77 -9.77 0.66
C ALA A 32 3.27 -8.65 1.57
N VAL A 33 3.40 -8.84 2.88
CA VAL A 33 3.19 -7.78 3.87
C VAL A 33 4.48 -6.97 4.00
N PRO A 34 4.49 -5.65 3.69
CA PRO A 34 5.70 -4.84 3.85
C PRO A 34 6.19 -4.82 5.30
N GLY A 35 7.52 -4.86 5.50
CA GLY A 35 8.12 -4.85 6.85
C GLY A 35 7.66 -3.67 7.69
N SER A 36 7.58 -2.47 7.09
CA SER A 36 7.10 -1.25 7.76
C SER A 36 5.65 -1.31 8.24
N VAL A 37 4.82 -2.19 7.65
CA VAL A 37 3.46 -2.43 8.12
C VAL A 37 3.48 -3.29 9.38
N ARG A 38 4.26 -4.38 9.38
CA ARG A 38 4.44 -5.25 10.56
C ARG A 38 5.04 -4.48 11.73
N GLU A 39 6.10 -3.73 11.49
CA GLU A 39 6.75 -2.89 12.51
C GLU A 39 5.75 -1.91 13.15
N ARG A 40 4.89 -1.26 12.34
CA ARG A 40 3.86 -0.35 12.85
C ARG A 40 2.85 -1.06 13.74
N TRP A 41 2.40 -2.25 13.32
CA TRP A 41 1.46 -3.07 14.08
C TRP A 41 2.07 -3.55 15.39
N GLU A 42 3.25 -4.16 15.33
CA GLU A 42 3.98 -4.69 16.48
C GLU A 42 4.29 -3.59 17.50
N PHE A 43 4.87 -2.48 17.05
CA PHE A 43 5.20 -1.36 17.94
C PHE A 43 3.94 -0.80 18.61
N SER A 44 2.84 -0.65 17.88
CA SER A 44 1.59 -0.14 18.44
C SER A 44 0.95 -1.13 19.42
N ALA A 45 1.00 -2.43 19.12
CA ALA A 45 0.49 -3.49 19.98
C ALA A 45 1.30 -3.62 21.28
N GLN A 46 2.63 -3.55 21.20
CA GLN A 46 3.53 -3.55 22.37
C GLN A 46 3.22 -2.43 23.37
N HIS A 47 2.60 -1.34 22.90
CA HIS A 47 2.22 -0.19 23.73
C HIS A 47 0.72 -0.14 24.05
N GLY A 48 -0.06 -1.17 23.72
CA GLY A 48 -1.51 -1.19 23.96
C GLY A 48 -2.29 -0.14 23.15
N ARG A 49 -1.75 0.31 22.00
CA ARG A 49 -2.32 1.41 21.19
C ARG A 49 -2.60 0.98 19.75
N PHE A 50 -3.24 -0.17 19.55
CA PHE A 50 -3.51 -0.67 18.20
C PHE A 50 -4.71 -0.01 17.48
N THR A 51 -5.58 0.71 18.18
CA THR A 51 -6.78 1.30 17.57
C THR A 51 -6.48 2.12 16.31
N ALA A 52 -5.43 2.95 16.32
CA ALA A 52 -5.09 3.76 15.15
C ALA A 52 -4.61 2.92 13.95
N PRO A 53 -3.68 1.96 14.11
CA PRO A 53 -3.36 1.01 13.04
C PRO A 53 -4.57 0.22 12.52
N GLY A 54 -5.45 -0.28 13.40
CA GLY A 54 -6.64 -1.03 12.99
C GLY A 54 -7.56 -0.18 12.10
N LEU A 55 -7.85 1.06 12.52
CA LEU A 55 -8.65 2.01 11.74
C LEU A 55 -8.00 2.36 10.39
N LEU A 56 -6.67 2.41 10.32
CA LEU A 56 -5.95 2.63 9.06
C LEU A 56 -6.16 1.46 8.09
N GLU A 57 -6.14 0.21 8.58
CA GLU A 57 -6.36 -0.96 7.72
C GLU A 57 -7.83 -1.06 7.27
N GLU A 58 -8.79 -0.71 8.14
CA GLU A 58 -10.20 -0.59 7.76
C GLU A 58 -10.42 0.48 6.69
N LEU A 59 -9.79 1.65 6.85
CA LEU A 59 -9.86 2.70 5.84
C LEU A 59 -9.24 2.23 4.52
N ARG A 60 -8.12 1.51 4.56
CA ARG A 60 -7.47 0.96 3.37
C ARG A 60 -8.37 -0.01 2.63
N GLU A 61 -9.00 -0.94 3.34
CA GLU A 61 -9.95 -1.89 2.76
C GLU A 61 -11.06 -1.16 2.00
N GLU A 62 -11.67 -0.15 2.63
CA GLU A 62 -12.76 0.61 2.02
C GLU A 62 -12.30 1.43 0.79
N VAL A 63 -11.21 2.20 0.91
CA VAL A 63 -10.82 3.17 -0.13
C VAL A 63 -9.94 2.57 -1.23
N ILE A 64 -9.33 1.40 -1.01
CA ILE A 64 -8.44 0.75 -1.97
C ILE A 64 -9.05 -0.54 -2.50
N VAL A 65 -9.43 -1.47 -1.62
CA VAL A 65 -9.85 -2.81 -2.04
C VAL A 65 -11.26 -2.80 -2.60
N ARG A 66 -12.18 -2.09 -1.93
CA ARG A 66 -13.59 -1.98 -2.35
C ARG A 66 -13.86 -0.79 -3.28
N SER A 67 -12.79 -0.10 -3.71
CA SER A 67 -12.90 1.04 -4.61
C SER A 67 -13.57 0.65 -5.94
N PRO A 68 -14.55 1.43 -6.43
CA PRO A 68 -15.18 1.18 -7.72
C PRO A 68 -14.21 1.37 -8.91
N LEU A 69 -13.04 1.96 -8.68
CA LEU A 69 -11.98 2.09 -9.69
C LEU A 69 -11.39 0.72 -10.06
N GLY A 70 -11.50 -0.27 -9.18
CA GLY A 70 -10.83 -1.55 -9.31
C GLY A 70 -9.31 -1.45 -9.10
N LEU A 71 -8.69 -2.59 -8.90
CA LEU A 71 -7.30 -2.68 -8.42
C LEU A 71 -6.30 -1.99 -9.37
N LYS A 72 -6.37 -2.27 -10.68
CA LYS A 72 -5.44 -1.69 -11.66
C LYS A 72 -5.42 -0.16 -11.62
N VAL A 73 -6.60 0.46 -11.71
CA VAL A 73 -6.72 1.92 -11.73
C VAL A 73 -6.32 2.51 -10.39
N GLN A 74 -6.71 1.87 -9.28
CA GLN A 74 -6.35 2.32 -7.94
C GLN A 74 -4.82 2.36 -7.72
N GLN A 75 -4.08 1.39 -8.26
CA GLN A 75 -2.61 1.38 -8.18
C GLN A 75 -1.99 2.46 -9.09
N LEU A 76 -2.52 2.66 -10.30
CA LEU A 76 -2.06 3.73 -11.20
C LEU A 76 -2.27 5.13 -10.61
N VAL A 77 -3.41 5.36 -9.94
CA VAL A 77 -3.70 6.64 -9.27
C VAL A 77 -2.71 6.90 -8.13
N GLN A 78 -2.48 5.91 -7.26
CA GLN A 78 -1.53 6.07 -6.15
C GLN A 78 -0.09 6.25 -6.66
N PHE A 79 0.29 5.52 -7.71
CA PHE A 79 1.57 5.71 -8.38
C PHE A 79 1.73 7.16 -8.87
N ALA A 80 0.74 7.70 -9.59
CA ALA A 80 0.76 9.07 -10.07
C ALA A 80 0.91 10.10 -8.93
N GLN A 81 0.09 9.95 -7.88
CA GLN A 81 0.10 10.85 -6.73
C GLN A 81 1.44 10.85 -6.00
N LEU A 82 2.02 9.68 -5.77
CA LEU A 82 3.29 9.55 -5.08
C LEU A 82 4.47 10.02 -5.94
N ALA A 83 4.44 9.77 -7.25
CA ALA A 83 5.43 10.32 -8.18
C ALA A 83 5.37 11.86 -8.22
N ALA A 84 4.17 12.44 -8.29
CA ALA A 84 3.96 13.88 -8.25
C ALA A 84 4.49 14.52 -6.95
N LEU A 85 4.40 13.79 -5.83
CA LEU A 85 4.93 14.21 -4.52
C LEU A 85 6.43 13.87 -4.34
N GLY A 86 7.10 13.30 -5.35
CA GLY A 86 8.51 12.90 -5.25
C GLY A 86 8.78 11.75 -4.27
N ARG A 87 7.77 10.94 -3.93
CA ARG A 87 7.87 9.82 -2.98
C ARG A 87 8.29 8.54 -3.70
N ALA A 88 9.54 8.50 -4.15
CA ALA A 88 10.07 7.46 -5.03
C ALA A 88 9.82 6.02 -4.56
N ASP A 89 10.16 5.68 -3.31
CA ASP A 89 10.03 4.29 -2.83
C ASP A 89 8.58 3.82 -2.75
N ALA A 90 7.68 4.70 -2.29
CA ALA A 90 6.26 4.38 -2.26
C ALA A 90 5.70 4.28 -3.70
N ALA A 91 6.05 5.23 -4.58
CA ALA A 91 5.65 5.22 -5.98
C ALA A 91 6.12 3.94 -6.70
N ARG A 92 7.33 3.44 -6.40
CA ARG A 92 7.86 2.18 -6.94
C ARG A 92 6.97 0.99 -6.63
N HIS A 93 6.53 0.86 -5.38
CA HIS A 93 5.63 -0.23 -4.98
C HIS A 93 4.31 -0.20 -5.74
N HIS A 94 3.74 0.99 -5.94
CA HIS A 94 2.48 1.14 -6.67
C HIS A 94 2.63 0.94 -8.18
N ALA A 95 3.75 1.32 -8.79
CA ALA A 95 4.04 0.99 -10.18
C ALA A 95 4.11 -0.53 -10.38
N LEU A 96 4.83 -1.25 -9.51
CA LEU A 96 4.91 -2.72 -9.57
C LEU A 96 3.56 -3.39 -9.33
N ALA A 97 2.80 -2.93 -8.34
CA ALA A 97 1.47 -3.44 -8.06
C ALA A 97 0.49 -3.19 -9.23
N ALA A 98 0.60 -2.05 -9.93
CA ALA A 98 -0.18 -1.77 -11.12
C ALA A 98 0.12 -2.78 -12.23
N VAL A 99 1.41 -3.08 -12.49
CA VAL A 99 1.80 -4.06 -13.51
C VAL A 99 1.29 -5.46 -13.16
N ARG A 100 1.43 -5.89 -11.90
CA ARG A 100 0.85 -7.16 -11.42
C ARG A 100 -0.67 -7.22 -11.56
N ALA A 101 -1.34 -6.07 -11.44
CA ALA A 101 -2.78 -5.93 -11.69
C ALA A 101 -3.14 -5.79 -13.18
N GLY A 102 -2.19 -6.02 -14.10
CA GLY A 102 -2.39 -6.04 -15.54
C GLY A 102 -2.18 -4.69 -16.24
N ALA A 103 -1.53 -3.71 -15.59
CA ALA A 103 -1.12 -2.48 -16.27
C ALA A 103 0.05 -2.73 -17.22
N GLY A 104 -0.07 -2.23 -18.45
CA GLY A 104 1.01 -2.29 -19.44
C GLY A 104 1.80 -0.98 -19.55
N GLY A 105 2.83 -0.97 -20.39
CA GLY A 105 3.65 0.25 -20.60
C GLY A 105 2.86 1.47 -21.06
N ARG A 106 1.76 1.29 -21.80
CA ARG A 106 0.87 2.39 -22.22
C ARG A 106 0.12 3.02 -21.04
N ASP A 107 -0.31 2.22 -20.07
CA ASP A 107 -0.98 2.71 -18.87
C ASP A 107 0.00 3.55 -18.02
N LEU A 108 1.23 3.06 -17.86
CA LEU A 108 2.27 3.76 -17.09
C LEU A 108 2.76 5.03 -17.77
N LEU A 109 2.88 5.05 -19.10
CA LEU A 109 3.21 6.26 -19.85
C LEU A 109 2.13 7.33 -19.67
N ALA A 110 0.85 6.96 -19.75
CA ALA A 110 -0.26 7.89 -19.53
C ALA A 110 -0.24 8.50 -18.11
N VAL A 111 0.13 7.70 -17.09
CA VAL A 111 0.35 8.21 -15.73
C VAL A 111 1.50 9.22 -15.69
N ALA A 112 2.63 8.93 -16.34
CA ALA A 112 3.74 9.87 -16.37
C ALA A 112 3.33 11.17 -17.06
N GLU A 113 2.71 11.12 -18.23
CA GLU A 113 2.19 12.29 -18.96
C GLU A 113 1.20 13.10 -18.13
N THR A 114 0.32 12.44 -17.36
CA THR A 114 -0.59 13.13 -16.44
C THR A 114 0.16 13.80 -15.28
N THR A 115 1.20 13.15 -14.78
CA THR A 115 2.06 13.68 -13.70
C THR A 115 2.84 14.91 -14.16
N LEU A 116 3.22 15.00 -15.44
CA LEU A 116 3.83 16.19 -16.04
C LEU A 116 2.94 17.42 -15.86
N ILE A 117 1.62 17.27 -16.02
CA ILE A 117 0.67 18.38 -15.91
C ILE A 117 0.58 18.92 -14.49
N THR A 118 0.63 18.04 -13.48
CA THR A 118 0.39 18.41 -12.08
C THR A 118 1.65 18.72 -11.29
N SER A 119 2.82 18.24 -11.73
CA SER A 119 4.09 18.36 -10.98
C SER A 119 5.31 18.72 -11.84
N GLY A 120 5.11 18.93 -13.14
CA GLY A 120 6.17 19.30 -14.07
C GLY A 120 7.16 18.17 -14.38
N VAL A 121 8.28 18.55 -15.00
CA VAL A 121 9.32 17.62 -15.47
C VAL A 121 9.89 16.71 -14.36
N PRO A 122 10.07 17.16 -13.10
CA PRO A 122 10.59 16.28 -12.04
C PRO A 122 9.70 15.07 -11.77
N GLY A 123 8.40 15.26 -11.61
CA GLY A 123 7.47 14.15 -11.38
C GLY A 123 7.32 13.25 -12.60
N TYR A 124 7.30 13.84 -13.80
CA TYR A 124 7.31 13.10 -15.07
C TYR A 124 8.53 12.15 -15.17
N SER A 125 9.72 12.68 -14.92
CA SER A 125 10.98 11.94 -15.03
C SER A 125 11.06 10.82 -13.99
N LEU A 126 10.58 11.07 -12.77
CA LEU A 126 10.47 10.06 -11.73
C LEU A 126 9.49 8.96 -12.13
N ALA A 127 8.29 9.32 -12.61
CA ALA A 127 7.29 8.35 -13.06
C ALA A 127 7.83 7.48 -14.21
N LEU A 128 8.48 8.06 -15.22
CA LEU A 128 9.09 7.27 -16.31
C LEU A 128 10.16 6.29 -15.80
N THR A 129 11.01 6.73 -14.87
CA THR A 129 12.07 5.89 -14.31
C THR A 129 11.46 4.68 -13.60
N LEU A 130 10.50 4.92 -12.71
CA LEU A 130 9.85 3.88 -11.93
C LEU A 130 8.96 2.95 -12.79
N ALA A 131 8.33 3.48 -13.84
CA ALA A 131 7.56 2.69 -14.79
C ALA A 131 8.44 1.66 -15.51
N ARG A 132 9.63 2.07 -15.95
CA ARG A 132 10.60 1.17 -16.59
C ARG A 132 11.11 0.10 -15.62
N GLU A 133 11.42 0.48 -14.38
CA GLU A 133 11.83 -0.46 -13.33
C GLU A 133 10.73 -1.51 -13.07
N ALA A 134 9.48 -1.08 -12.97
CA ALA A 134 8.35 -1.97 -12.69
C ALA A 134 8.13 -3.00 -13.81
N LEU A 135 8.17 -2.58 -15.07
CA LEU A 135 8.04 -3.50 -16.22
C LEU A 135 9.18 -4.51 -16.27
N ALA A 136 10.42 -4.05 -16.08
CA ALA A 136 11.60 -4.91 -16.10
C ALA A 136 11.55 -5.97 -14.98
N ALA A 137 11.09 -5.58 -13.78
CA ALA A 137 10.99 -6.50 -12.65
C ALA A 137 9.99 -7.65 -12.89
N THR A 138 8.92 -7.42 -13.67
CA THR A 138 7.91 -8.43 -14.00
C THR A 138 8.24 -9.27 -15.24
N ASP A 139 9.14 -8.80 -16.10
CA ASP A 139 9.59 -9.54 -17.29
C ASP A 139 10.64 -10.61 -16.94
N THR A 140 11.24 -10.57 -15.75
CA THR A 140 12.15 -11.62 -15.27
C THR A 140 11.35 -12.88 -14.92
N PRO A 141 11.54 -14.02 -15.60
CA PRO A 141 10.89 -15.26 -15.20
C PRO A 141 11.37 -15.64 -13.79
N GLU A 142 10.46 -16.01 -12.90
CA GLU A 142 10.82 -16.67 -11.64
C GLU A 142 11.67 -17.90 -11.99
N SER A 143 12.98 -17.82 -11.78
CA SER A 143 13.84 -18.99 -11.70
C SER A 143 13.32 -19.83 -10.54
N SER A 144 12.54 -20.87 -10.87
CA SER A 144 12.05 -21.87 -9.94
C SER A 144 13.26 -22.54 -9.23
N PRO A 145 13.22 -22.73 -7.91
CA PRO A 145 14.12 -23.67 -7.23
C PRO A 145 13.84 -25.12 -7.62
#